data_AF-A0A1R3GQ94-F1
#
_entry.id   AF-A0A1R3GQ94-F1
#
_cell.length_a   1.000
_cell.length_b   1.000
_cell.length_c   1.000
_cell.angle_alpha   90.00
_cell.angle_beta   90.00
_cell.angle_gamma   90.00
#
_symmetry.space_group_name_H-M   'P 1'
#
loop_
_entity.id
_entity.type
_entity.pdbx_description
1 polymer ?
#
loop_
_entity_poly.entity_id
_entity_poly.type
_entity_poly.pdbx_seq_one_letter_code
_entity_poly.pdbx_strand_id
1 'polypeptide(L)' 'MEGVTSFSIDLETKRVTVMGHVSPVVVLESISKIGETSGISVEPIRF' A
#
# COMPACT_ATOMS: atom_id res chain seq x y z
N MET A 1 10.50 2.86 -5.62
CA MET A 1 9.10 3.34 -5.73
C MET A 1 9.16 4.81 -6.06
N GLU A 2 8.99 5.15 -7.32
CA GLU A 2 8.96 6.55 -7.75
C GLU A 2 7.58 7.15 -7.43
N GLY A 3 7.54 8.39 -6.92
CA GLY A 3 6.30 9.08 -6.60
C GLY A 3 5.77 8.93 -5.18
N VAL A 4 6.33 8.05 -4.34
CA VAL A 4 5.95 7.95 -2.91
C VAL A 4 6.53 9.13 -2.13
N THR A 5 5.67 9.90 -1.48
CA THR A 5 6.03 11.06 -0.68
C THR A 5 6.02 10.78 0.82
N SER A 6 5.28 9.77 1.28
CA SER A 6 5.30 9.33 2.68
C SER A 6 4.85 7.87 2.82
N PHE A 7 5.31 7.19 3.86
CA PHE A 7 4.82 5.87 4.25
C PHE A 7 4.64 5.81 5.76
N SER A 8 3.61 5.09 6.21
CA SER A 8 3.34 4.83 7.62
C SER A 8 2.91 3.38 7.81
N ILE A 9 3.41 2.74 8.85
CA ILE A 9 3.15 1.33 9.15
C ILE A 9 2.54 1.26 10.55
N ASP A 10 1.30 0.78 10.59
CA ASP A 10 0.59 0.50 11.83
C ASP A 10 0.69 -1.00 12.10
N LEU A 11 1.49 -1.37 13.10
CA LEU A 11 1.73 -2.78 13.46
C LEU A 11 0.59 -3.39 14.29
N GLU A 12 -0.21 -2.55 14.96
CA GLU A 12 -1.34 -2.98 15.77
C GLU A 12 -2.46 -3.54 14.88
N THR A 13 -2.77 -2.81 13.81
CA THR A 13 -3.78 -3.17 12.81
C THR A 13 -3.21 -3.86 11.57
N LYS A 14 -1.88 -4.00 11.49
CA LYS A 14 -1.14 -4.51 10.32
C LYS A 14 -1.46 -3.74 9.04
N ARG A 15 -1.64 -2.43 9.14
CA ARG A 15 -1.98 -1.56 8.01
C ARG A 15 -0.74 -0.81 7.54
N VAL A 16 -0.57 -0.76 6.22
CA VAL A 16 0.47 0.04 5.58
C VAL A 16 -0.21 1.14 4.78
N THR A 17 0.12 2.38 5.11
CA THR A 17 -0.35 3.57 4.39
C THR A 17 0.78 4.12 3.55
N VAL A 18 0.54 4.26 2.26
CA VAL A 18 1.49 4.84 1.31
C VAL A 18 0.85 6.09 0.71
N MET A 19 1.53 7.23 0.83
CA MET A 19 1.12 8.49 0.24
C MET A 19 2.08 8.86 -0.88
N GLY A 20 1.54 9.37 -1.98
CA GLY A 20 2.32 9.83 -3.11
C GLY A 20 1.59 9.67 -4.44
N HIS A 21 2.25 10.10 -5.52
CA HIS A 21 1.81 9.92 -6.90
C HIS A 21 2.18 8.50 -7.38
N VAL A 22 1.56 7.51 -6.76
CA VAL A 22 1.81 6.10 -7.03
C VAL A 22 0.50 5.41 -7.43
N SER A 23 0.57 4.58 -8.48
CA SER A 23 -0.58 3.79 -8.89
C SER A 23 -0.84 2.66 -7.88
N PRO A 24 -2.04 2.54 -7.31
CA PRO A 24 -2.37 1.51 -6.32
C PRO A 24 -2.22 0.08 -6.89
N VAL A 25 -2.33 -0.08 -8.22
CA VAL A 25 -2.11 -1.37 -8.91
C VAL A 25 -0.64 -1.80 -8.79
N VAL A 26 0.31 -0.87 -8.97
CA VAL A 26 1.74 -1.16 -8.88
C VAL A 26 2.15 -1.53 -7.44
N VAL A 27 1.51 -0.88 -6.46
CA VAL A 27 1.71 -1.20 -5.03
C VAL A 27 1.17 -2.61 -4.73
N LEU A 28 -0.03 -2.92 -5.23
CA LEU A 28 -0.64 -4.23 -5.07
C LEU A 28 0.21 -5.35 -5.69
N GLU A 29 0.71 -5.15 -6.91
CA GLU A 29 1.60 -6.12 -7.59
C GLU A 29 2.93 -6.31 -6.84
N SER A 30 3.48 -5.23 -6.28
CA SER A 30 4.71 -5.30 -5.48
C SER A 30 4.50 -6.08 -4.18
N ILE A 31 3.38 -5.89 -3.50
CA ILE A 31 3.05 -6.60 -2.25
C ILE A 31 2.74 -8.08 -2.51
N SER A 32 2.01 -8.38 -3.59
CA SER A 32 1.68 -9.75 -4.00
C SER A 32 2.92 -10.61 -4.27
N LYS A 33 4.03 -10.00 -4.71
CA LYS A 33 5.31 -10.69 -4.90
C LYS A 33 6.04 -11.07 -3.61
N ILE A 34 5.70 -10.46 -2.47
CA ILE A 34 6.50 -10.52 -1.24
C ILE A 34 5.80 -11.35 -0.14
N GLY A 35 4.51 -11.69 -0.27
CA GLY A 35 3.81 -12.50 0.73
C GLY A 35 2.51 -13.18 0.28
N GLU A 36 2.24 -14.34 0.88
CA GLU A 36 1.01 -15.14 0.71
C GLU A 36 -0.23 -14.29 1.02
N THR A 37 -0.98 -13.95 -0.02
CA THR A 37 -1.88 -12.79 -0.01
C THR A 37 -3.28 -13.16 0.49
N SER A 38 -3.47 -13.24 1.80
CA SER A 38 -4.81 -13.35 2.42
C SER A 38 -5.24 -11.98 2.96
N GLY A 39 -5.88 -11.15 2.11
CA GLY A 39 -6.69 -10.01 2.56
C GLY A 39 -6.00 -8.64 2.61
N ILE A 40 -5.53 -8.12 1.48
CA ILE A 40 -5.18 -6.70 1.32
C ILE A 40 -6.33 -5.94 0.63
N SER A 41 -6.92 -4.97 1.32
CA SER A 41 -7.93 -4.06 0.76
C SER A 41 -7.28 -2.72 0.43
N VAL A 42 -7.30 -2.34 -0.85
CA VAL A 42 -6.85 -1.02 -1.32
C VAL A 42 -8.05 -0.10 -1.47
N GLU A 43 -8.11 0.93 -0.64
CA GLU A 43 -9.18 1.93 -0.70
C GLU A 43 -8.58 3.26 -1.14
N PRO A 44 -9.04 3.84 -2.28
CA PRO A 44 -8.58 5.17 -2.68
C PRO A 44 -9.10 6.19 -1.67
N ILE A 45 -8.17 6.90 -1.02
CA ILE A 45 -8.51 8.00 -0.13
C ILE A 45 -9.15 9.10 -0.98
N ARG A 46 -10.46 9.31 -0.81
CA ARG A 46 -11.18 10.45 -1.39
C ARG A 46 -10.96 11.67 -0.50
N PHE A 47 -10.45 12.75 -1.08
CA PHE A 47 -10.32 14.07 -0.45
C PHE A 47 -11.67 14.79 -0.43
#